data_AF-A0A222EP00-F1
#
_entry.id   AF-A0A222EP00-F1
#
_cell.length_a   1.000
_cell.length_b   1.000
_cell.length_c   1.000
_cell.angle_alpha   90.00
_cell.angle_beta   90.00
_cell.angle_gamma   90.00
#
_symmetry.space_group_name_H-M   'P 1'
#
loop_
_entity.id
_entity.type
_entity.pdbx_description
1 polymer ?
#
loop_
_entity_poly.entity_id
_entity_poly.type
_entity_poly.pdbx_seq_one_letter_code
_entity_poly.pdbx_strand_id
1 'polypeptide(L)'
;MSENKKLEDVIDDSAEQAFQDLLDLVFTDLEKNDVKKEKKLPFKYTNNDSNNLSSIINRAKNEINSIKTKCEKNYIIDPEEEIIKKAKIKGKSQYDSDVLREIILNRQKNKRSVSNDLTDIIKKAKFKG
;
A
#
# COMPACT_ATOMS: atom_id res chain seq x y z
N MET A 1 -47.61 6.36 -19.72
CA MET A 1 -46.34 5.80 -20.25
C MET A 1 -45.22 6.87 -20.15
N SER A 2 -44.95 7.45 -18.98
CA SER A 2 -43.95 8.54 -18.86
C SER A 2 -43.13 8.57 -17.56
N GLU A 3 -43.27 7.60 -16.66
CA GLU A 3 -42.52 7.62 -15.39
C GLU A 3 -41.17 6.89 -15.45
N ASN A 4 -41.02 5.90 -16.34
CA ASN A 4 -39.78 5.11 -16.43
C ASN A 4 -38.61 5.83 -17.12
N LYS A 5 -38.87 6.86 -17.94
CA LYS A 5 -37.78 7.62 -18.61
C LYS A 5 -37.01 8.55 -17.68
N LYS A 6 -37.65 9.06 -16.61
CA LYS A 6 -37.00 10.01 -15.70
C LYS A 6 -36.06 9.35 -14.69
N LEU A 7 -36.22 8.05 -14.44
CA LEU A 7 -35.38 7.31 -13.49
C LEU A 7 -34.01 6.94 -14.09
N GLU A 8 -33.94 6.70 -15.40
CA GLU A 8 -32.67 6.40 -16.09
C GLU A 8 -31.75 7.63 -16.14
N ASP A 9 -32.28 8.80 -16.53
CA ASP A 9 -31.51 10.05 -16.59
C ASP A 9 -30.92 10.47 -15.22
N VAL A 10 -31.66 10.23 -14.12
CA VAL A 10 -31.20 10.54 -12.75
C VAL A 10 -30.09 9.60 -12.27
N ILE A 11 -30.07 8.35 -12.76
CA ILE A 11 -29.03 7.37 -12.42
C ILE A 11 -27.75 7.68 -13.20
N ASP A 12 -27.86 8.09 -14.46
CA ASP A 12 -26.72 8.48 -15.29
C ASP A 12 -26.06 9.77 -14.76
N ASP A 13 -26.85 10.77 -14.36
CA ASP A 13 -26.34 11.98 -13.68
C ASP A 13 -25.63 11.63 -12.36
N SER A 14 -26.15 10.64 -11.61
CA SER A 14 -25.53 10.19 -10.36
C SER A 14 -24.23 9.42 -10.59
N ALA A 15 -24.12 8.67 -11.69
CA ALA A 15 -22.92 7.92 -12.03
C ALA A 15 -21.81 8.85 -12.56
N GLU A 16 -22.18 9.83 -13.38
CA GLU A 16 -21.27 10.85 -13.89
C GLU A 16 -20.72 11.73 -12.76
N GLN A 17 -21.59 12.14 -11.82
CA GLN A 17 -21.17 12.89 -10.63
C GLN A 17 -20.22 12.07 -9.74
N ALA A 18 -20.52 10.78 -9.49
CA ALA A 18 -19.65 9.91 -8.68
C ALA A 18 -18.28 9.67 -9.34
N PHE A 19 -18.23 9.67 -10.67
CA PHE A 19 -16.97 9.55 -11.41
C PHE A 19 -16.13 10.82 -11.32
N GLN A 20 -16.76 12.01 -11.41
CA GLN A 20 -16.07 13.28 -11.21
C GLN A 20 -15.51 13.42 -9.79
N ASP A 21 -16.31 13.06 -8.76
CA ASP A 21 -15.86 13.07 -7.37
C ASP A 21 -14.64 12.16 -7.14
N LEU A 22 -14.57 11.02 -7.86
CA LEU A 22 -13.43 10.11 -7.84
C LEU A 22 -12.18 10.70 -8.49
N LEU A 23 -12.33 11.40 -9.62
CA LEU A 23 -11.21 12.07 -10.29
C LEU A 23 -10.65 13.20 -9.41
N ASP A 24 -11.52 14.01 -8.82
CA ASP A 24 -11.13 15.10 -7.92
C ASP A 24 -10.38 14.57 -6.69
N LEU A 25 -10.79 13.43 -6.13
CA LEU A 25 -10.08 12.79 -5.03
C LEU A 25 -8.65 12.35 -5.43
N VAL A 26 -8.49 11.77 -6.63
CA VAL A 26 -7.17 11.35 -7.14
C VAL A 26 -6.25 12.54 -7.36
N PHE A 27 -6.75 13.64 -7.92
CA PHE A 27 -5.93 14.83 -8.16
C PHE A 27 -5.58 15.59 -6.88
N THR A 28 -6.50 15.66 -5.91
CA THR A 28 -6.24 16.32 -4.61
C THR A 28 -5.23 15.56 -3.74
N ASP A 29 -5.16 14.23 -3.85
CA ASP A 29 -4.14 13.42 -3.17
C ASP A 29 -2.76 13.50 -3.84
N LEU A 30 -2.70 13.75 -5.15
CA LEU A 30 -1.44 14.00 -5.85
C LEU A 30 -0.83 15.36 -5.44
N GLU A 31 -1.63 16.42 -5.38
CA GLU A 31 -1.14 17.76 -4.99
C GLU A 31 -0.62 17.83 -3.54
N LYS A 32 -1.18 17.02 -2.61
CA LYS A 32 -0.74 17.00 -1.21
C LYS A 32 0.58 16.26 -0.98
N ASN A 33 1.02 15.42 -1.91
CA ASN A 33 2.22 14.60 -1.74
C ASN A 33 3.50 15.22 -2.32
N ASP A 34 3.42 16.33 -3.06
CA ASP A 34 4.58 16.98 -3.69
C ASP A 34 5.36 17.96 -2.80
N VAL A 35 5.03 18.09 -1.51
CA VAL A 35 5.78 18.97 -0.58
C VAL A 35 6.24 18.24 0.67
N LYS A 36 6.97 17.13 0.48
CA LYS A 36 7.99 16.72 1.45
C LYS A 36 9.36 16.98 0.85
N LYS A 37 9.76 18.27 0.86
CA LYS A 37 11.17 18.64 0.76
C LYS A 37 11.91 17.83 1.82
N GLU A 38 12.65 16.83 1.37
CA GLU A 38 13.58 16.07 2.19
C GLU A 38 14.50 17.08 2.89
N LYS A 39 14.29 17.26 4.20
CA LYS A 39 15.25 17.98 5.03
C LYS A 39 16.52 17.15 5.01
N LYS A 40 17.47 17.51 4.14
CA LYS A 40 18.84 17.01 4.22
C LYS A 40 19.35 17.34 5.62
N LEU A 41 19.41 16.32 6.48
CA LEU A 41 19.99 16.43 7.80
C LEU A 41 21.41 16.98 7.62
N PRO A 42 21.84 18.01 8.38
CA PRO A 42 23.22 18.44 8.33
C PRO A 42 24.09 17.29 8.82
N PHE A 43 24.87 16.71 7.90
CA PHE A 43 25.86 15.71 8.22
C PHE A 43 26.93 16.39 9.08
N LYS A 44 26.81 16.25 10.41
CA LYS A 44 27.86 16.67 11.34
C LYS A 44 29.06 15.74 11.10
N TYR A 45 30.01 16.22 10.31
CA TYR A 45 31.36 15.66 10.28
C TYR A 45 31.95 15.86 11.68
N THR A 46 31.93 14.80 12.49
CA THR A 46 32.84 14.72 13.63
C THR A 46 34.22 14.50 13.03
N ASN A 47 34.93 15.61 12.83
CA ASN A 47 36.36 15.61 12.61
C ASN A 47 36.99 14.92 13.82
N ASN A 48 37.35 13.65 13.67
CA ASN A 48 38.38 12.99 14.45
C ASN A 48 38.84 11.77 13.65
N ASP A 49 39.99 11.96 13.02
CA ASP A 49 41.00 10.96 12.68
C ASP A 49 40.60 9.74 11.85
N SER A 50 40.82 9.86 10.53
CA SER A 50 41.80 9.01 9.82
C SER A 50 41.77 9.31 8.32
N ASN A 51 42.71 10.14 7.85
CA ASN A 51 42.97 10.43 6.43
C ASN A 51 43.60 9.23 5.68
N ASN A 52 43.22 8.00 6.01
CA ASN A 52 43.77 6.80 5.40
C ASN A 52 42.74 6.21 4.43
N LEU A 53 43.12 5.97 3.17
CA LEU A 53 42.19 5.49 2.15
C LEU A 53 41.46 4.21 2.59
N SER A 54 42.15 3.35 3.33
CA SER A 54 41.60 2.12 3.89
C SER A 54 40.45 2.37 4.89
N SER A 55 40.55 3.39 5.76
CA SER A 55 39.48 3.72 6.71
C SER A 55 38.26 4.31 6.01
N ILE A 56 38.47 5.12 4.96
CA ILE A 56 37.38 5.65 4.12
C ILE A 56 36.64 4.50 3.40
N ILE A 57 37.37 3.56 2.81
CA ILE A 57 36.78 2.40 2.11
C ILE A 57 35.99 1.52 3.09
N ASN A 58 36.55 1.23 4.26
CA ASN A 58 35.88 0.40 5.26
C ASN A 58 34.62 1.08 5.81
N ARG A 59 34.66 2.41 5.99
CA ARG A 59 33.48 3.20 6.38
C ARG A 59 32.38 3.16 5.32
N ALA A 60 32.75 3.36 4.04
CA ALA A 60 31.79 3.29 2.94
C ALA A 60 31.14 1.90 2.82
N LYS A 61 31.92 0.82 2.96
CA LYS A 61 31.40 -0.56 2.98
C LYS A 61 30.42 -0.79 4.14
N ASN A 62 30.75 -0.28 5.32
CA ASN A 62 29.88 -0.42 6.49
C ASN A 62 28.57 0.39 6.35
N GLU A 63 28.64 1.59 5.76
CA GLU A 63 27.45 2.39 5.46
C GLU A 63 26.55 1.72 4.41
N ILE A 64 27.12 1.15 3.33
CA ILE A 64 26.37 0.37 2.33
C ILE A 64 25.67 -0.82 2.98
N ASN A 65 26.35 -1.58 3.85
CA ASN A 65 25.74 -2.71 4.55
C ASN A 65 24.63 -2.26 5.51
N SER A 66 24.79 -1.11 6.18
CA SER A 66 23.77 -0.51 7.04
C SER A 66 22.53 -0.08 6.25
N ILE A 67 22.71 0.50 5.06
CA ILE A 67 21.60 0.87 4.17
C ILE A 67 20.90 -0.39 3.66
N LYS A 68 21.63 -1.40 3.20
CA LYS A 68 21.07 -2.67 2.71
C LYS A 68 20.22 -3.36 3.78
N THR A 69 20.73 -3.46 5.01
CA THR A 69 20.01 -4.10 6.13
C THR A 69 18.78 -3.30 6.57
N LYS A 70 18.78 -1.97 6.44
CA LYS A 70 17.59 -1.13 6.68
C LYS A 70 16.55 -1.27 5.57
N CYS A 71 16.96 -1.33 4.31
CA CYS A 71 16.06 -1.57 3.18
C CYS A 71 15.44 -2.97 3.21
N GLU A 72 16.20 -3.99 3.60
CA GLU A 72 15.69 -5.37 3.76
C GLU A 72 14.63 -5.48 4.86
N LYS A 73 14.76 -4.72 5.97
CA LYS A 73 13.79 -4.72 7.07
C LYS A 73 12.48 -3.99 6.76
N ASN A 74 12.48 -3.10 5.77
CA ASN A 74 11.30 -2.35 5.35
C ASN A 74 10.55 -3.00 4.18
N TYR A 75 10.96 -4.19 3.74
CA TYR A 75 10.14 -4.98 2.84
C TYR A 75 8.94 -5.48 3.64
N ILE A 76 7.85 -4.71 3.61
CA ILE A 76 6.53 -5.24 3.96
C ILE A 76 6.29 -6.32 2.92
N ILE A 77 6.57 -7.58 3.30
CA ILE A 77 6.39 -8.70 2.41
C ILE A 77 4.90 -8.72 2.07
N ASP A 78 4.59 -8.51 0.80
CA ASP A 78 3.23 -8.64 0.32
C ASP A 78 2.76 -10.05 0.68
N PRO A 79 1.67 -10.21 1.45
CA PRO A 79 1.16 -11.52 1.85
C PRO A 79 0.85 -12.41 0.63
N GLU A 80 0.62 -11.84 -0.56
CA GLU A 80 0.49 -12.61 -1.80
C GLU A 80 1.84 -13.18 -2.29
N GLU A 81 2.94 -12.46 -2.12
CA GLU A 81 4.28 -12.97 -2.45
C GLU A 81 4.65 -14.18 -1.59
N GLU A 82 4.22 -14.24 -0.33
CA GLU A 82 4.44 -15.41 0.51
C GLU A 82 3.71 -16.65 -0.02
N ILE A 83 2.48 -16.49 -0.50
CA ILE A 83 1.67 -17.57 -1.07
C ILE A 83 2.38 -18.12 -2.32
N ILE A 84 2.86 -17.23 -3.20
CA ILE A 84 3.60 -17.61 -4.41
C ILE A 84 4.93 -18.28 -4.05
N LYS A 85 5.67 -17.78 -3.06
CA LYS A 85 6.93 -18.41 -2.59
C LYS A 85 6.67 -19.82 -2.06
N LYS A 86 5.64 -20.01 -1.22
CA LYS A 86 5.24 -21.33 -0.70
C LYS A 86 4.82 -22.28 -1.82
N ALA A 87 4.10 -21.79 -2.83
CA ALA A 87 3.72 -22.57 -4.00
C ALA A 87 4.94 -23.02 -4.82
N LYS A 88 5.88 -22.12 -5.08
CA LYS A 88 7.13 -22.43 -5.79
C LYS A 88 7.96 -23.50 -5.07
N ILE A 89 8.07 -23.44 -3.75
CA ILE A 89 8.77 -24.46 -2.94
C ILE A 89 8.10 -25.84 -3.10
N LYS A 90 6.77 -25.87 -3.25
CA LYS A 90 6.00 -27.09 -3.50
C LYS A 90 6.02 -27.53 -4.98
N GLY A 91 6.75 -26.84 -5.85
CA GLY A 91 6.80 -27.10 -7.29
C GLY A 91 5.54 -26.69 -8.05
N LYS A 92 4.63 -25.93 -7.43
CA LYS A 92 3.40 -25.45 -8.07
C LYS A 92 3.65 -24.14 -8.83
N SER A 93 2.96 -24.00 -9.96
CA SER A 93 2.95 -22.75 -10.72
C SER A 93 2.21 -21.66 -9.96
N GLN A 94 2.58 -20.40 -10.18
CA GLN A 94 1.82 -19.25 -9.66
C GLN A 94 0.40 -19.16 -10.24
N TYR A 95 0.16 -19.81 -11.37
CA TYR A 95 -1.14 -19.88 -12.04
C TYR A 95 -1.91 -21.17 -11.73
N ASP A 96 -1.40 -22.01 -10.82
CA ASP A 96 -2.11 -23.19 -10.34
C ASP A 96 -3.43 -22.80 -9.67
N SER A 97 -4.48 -23.58 -9.90
CA SER A 97 -5.83 -23.26 -9.42
C SER A 97 -5.90 -23.11 -7.90
N ASP A 98 -5.12 -23.92 -7.15
CA ASP A 98 -5.12 -23.84 -5.70
C ASP A 98 -4.44 -22.56 -5.20
N VAL A 99 -3.37 -22.16 -5.88
CA VAL A 99 -2.59 -20.95 -5.58
C VAL A 99 -3.44 -19.70 -5.85
N LEU A 100 -4.10 -19.66 -7.00
CA LEU A 100 -5.02 -18.57 -7.36
C LEU A 100 -6.19 -18.48 -6.38
N ARG A 101 -6.75 -19.62 -5.98
CA ARG A 101 -7.82 -19.66 -4.98
C ARG A 101 -7.37 -19.07 -3.64
N GLU A 102 -6.16 -19.42 -3.18
CA GLU A 102 -5.59 -18.90 -1.94
C GLU A 102 -5.38 -17.37 -2.02
N ILE A 103 -4.86 -16.87 -3.14
CA ILE A 103 -4.69 -15.42 -3.38
C ILE A 103 -6.03 -14.69 -3.35
N ILE A 104 -7.05 -15.20 -4.06
CA ILE A 104 -8.38 -14.58 -4.11
C ILE A 104 -9.02 -14.52 -2.71
N LEU A 105 -8.92 -15.60 -1.94
CA LEU A 105 -9.44 -15.63 -0.56
C LEU A 105 -8.72 -14.62 0.33
N ASN A 106 -7.39 -14.48 0.17
CA ASN A 106 -6.61 -13.50 0.91
C ASN A 106 -7.04 -12.06 0.59
N ARG A 107 -7.26 -11.74 -0.70
CA ARG A 107 -7.80 -10.45 -1.14
C ARG A 107 -9.17 -10.16 -0.55
N GLN A 108 -10.07 -11.15 -0.54
CA GLN A 108 -11.40 -10.98 0.06
C GLN A 108 -11.33 -10.73 1.55
N LYS A 109 -10.44 -11.44 2.27
CA LYS A 109 -10.20 -11.22 3.70
C LYS A 109 -9.70 -9.79 3.96
N ASN A 110 -8.72 -9.34 3.18
CA ASN A 110 -8.15 -8.00 3.31
C ASN A 110 -9.18 -6.90 3.03
N LYS A 111 -10.02 -7.08 2.00
CA LYS A 111 -11.15 -6.16 1.73
C LYS A 111 -12.10 -6.06 2.92
N ARG A 112 -12.46 -7.20 3.54
CA ARG A 112 -13.36 -7.23 4.72
C ARG A 112 -12.73 -6.59 5.94
N SER A 113 -11.43 -6.78 6.18
CA SER A 113 -10.74 -6.16 7.33
C SER A 113 -10.63 -4.65 7.20
N VAL A 114 -10.54 -4.13 5.97
CA VAL A 114 -10.54 -2.68 5.71
C VAL A 114 -11.97 -2.12 5.82
N SER A 115 -13.00 -2.89 5.43
CA SER A 115 -14.40 -2.48 5.47
C SER A 115 -15.12 -2.70 6.81
N ASN A 116 -14.42 -2.61 7.96
CA ASN A 116 -15.01 -2.82 9.30
C ASN A 116 -16.16 -1.84 9.66
N ASP A 117 -16.44 -0.85 8.81
CA ASP A 117 -17.53 0.11 8.97
C ASP A 117 -18.89 -0.55 9.23
N LEU A 118 -19.28 -1.60 8.49
CA LEU A 118 -20.60 -2.21 8.69
C LEU A 118 -20.73 -2.91 10.05
N THR A 119 -19.68 -3.60 10.50
CA THR A 119 -19.66 -4.23 11.83
C THR A 119 -19.70 -3.21 12.96
N ASP A 120 -19.04 -2.06 12.79
CA ASP A 120 -19.04 -0.99 13.78
C ASP A 120 -20.37 -0.21 13.78
N ILE A 121 -21.01 -0.05 12.62
CA ILE A 121 -22.38 0.48 12.50
C ILE A 121 -23.38 -0.46 13.21
N ILE A 122 -23.29 -1.77 12.98
CA ILE A 122 -24.18 -2.77 13.61
C ILE A 122 -23.98 -2.80 15.13
N LYS A 123 -22.74 -2.72 15.61
CA LYS A 123 -22.46 -2.61 17.06
C LYS A 123 -23.08 -1.33 17.63
N LYS A 124 -22.89 -0.17 16.99
CA LYS A 124 -23.48 1.10 17.43
C LYS A 124 -25.02 1.05 17.46
N ALA A 125 -25.65 0.34 16.52
CA ALA A 125 -27.10 0.16 16.50
C ALA A 125 -27.61 -0.74 17.65
N LYS A 126 -26.87 -1.80 18.00
CA LYS A 126 -27.24 -2.71 19.11
C LYS A 126 -27.11 -2.10 20.50
N PHE A 127 -26.27 -1.08 20.68
CA PHE A 127 -26.09 -0.39 21.98
C PHE A 127 -27.01 0.83 22.16
N LYS A 128 -27.86 1.16 21.18
CA LYS A 128 -28.81 2.28 21.23
C LYS A 128 -30.28 1.87 21.41
N GLY A 129 -30.55 0.58 21.61
CA GLY A 129 -31.85 0.05 22.03
C GLY A 129 -31.74 -0.55 23.42
#